data_AF-A0A5K0WG48-F1
#
_entry.id   AF-A0A5K0WG48-F1
#
_cell.length_a   1.000
_cell.length_b   1.000
_cell.length_c   1.000
_cell.angle_alpha   90.00
_cell.angle_beta   90.00
_cell.angle_gamma   90.00
#
_symmetry.space_group_name_H-M   'P 1'
#
loop_
_entity.id
_entity.type
_entity.pdbx_description
1 polymer ?
#
loop_
_entity_poly.entity_id
_entity_poly.type
_entity_poly.pdbx_seq_one_letter_code
_entity_poly.pdbx_strand_id
1 'polypeptide(L)'
;RRGRAGRVQPGICFRLYPKLIYEAMSEYQLPEILRTPLQELCLTIKSLQLGCISSFLAKALQPPDPLSLQNAIDLLKTIGAFDDMEELTPL
;
A
#
# COMPACT_ATOMS: atom_id res chain seq x y z
N ARG A 1 1.75 -20.54 -4.06
CA ARG A 1 0.48 -21.32 -4.07
C ARG A 1 0.69 -22.84 -4.12
N ARG A 2 1.66 -23.38 -4.87
CA ARG A 2 2.02 -24.82 -4.92
C ARG A 2 2.21 -25.49 -3.54
N GLY A 3 2.85 -24.79 -2.60
CA GLY A 3 3.15 -25.34 -1.26
C GLY A 3 1.94 -25.70 -0.40
N ARG A 4 0.72 -25.28 -0.78
CA ARG A 4 -0.49 -25.65 -0.02
C ARG A 4 -0.96 -27.10 -0.26
N ALA A 5 -0.66 -27.68 -1.43
CA ALA A 5 -1.16 -29.00 -1.80
C ALA A 5 -0.33 -30.16 -1.21
N GLY A 6 0.90 -29.92 -0.78
CA GLY A 6 1.85 -30.95 -0.35
C GLY A 6 2.09 -31.04 1.15
N ARG A 7 1.17 -30.53 1.99
CA ARG A 7 1.39 -30.43 3.45
C ARG A 7 1.31 -31.77 4.19
N VAL A 8 0.51 -32.70 3.69
CA VAL A 8 0.19 -33.97 4.38
C VAL A 8 0.59 -35.18 3.56
N GLN A 9 0.49 -35.07 2.23
CA GLN A 9 0.84 -36.12 1.28
C GLN A 9 1.26 -35.48 -0.05
N PRO A 10 1.89 -36.24 -0.99
CA PRO A 10 2.17 -35.75 -2.33
C PRO A 10 0.91 -35.20 -3.00
N GLY A 11 0.94 -33.91 -3.35
CA GLY A 11 -0.20 -33.20 -3.93
C GLY A 11 0.11 -32.65 -5.31
N ILE A 12 -0.95 -32.46 -6.11
CA ILE A 12 -0.87 -31.90 -7.46
C ILE A 12 -1.34 -30.44 -7.43
N CYS A 13 -0.65 -29.56 -8.15
CA CYS A 13 -1.01 -28.15 -8.29
C CYS A 13 -1.29 -27.83 -9.75
N PHE A 14 -2.56 -27.64 -10.10
CA PHE A 14 -2.96 -27.18 -11.42
C PHE A 14 -2.77 -25.66 -11.53
N ARG A 15 -2.19 -25.20 -12.63
CA ARG A 15 -2.00 -23.78 -12.96
C ARG A 15 -2.81 -23.47 -14.21
N LEU A 16 -3.79 -22.58 -14.10
CA LEU A 16 -4.69 -22.22 -15.19
C LEU A 16 -4.14 -21.07 -16.03
N TYR A 17 -2.88 -21.17 -16.46
CA TYR A 17 -2.22 -20.22 -17.35
C TYR A 17 -1.12 -20.90 -18.18
N PRO A 18 -0.88 -20.47 -19.44
CA PRO A 18 0.20 -20.98 -20.27
C PRO A 18 1.59 -20.73 -19.67
N LYS A 19 2.57 -21.56 -20.05
CA LYS A 19 3.96 -21.44 -19.59
C LYS A 19 4.59 -20.09 -19.99
N LEU A 20 4.27 -19.59 -21.18
CA LEU A 20 4.72 -18.27 -21.64
C LEU A 20 4.30 -17.16 -20.67
N ILE A 21 3.06 -17.18 -20.17
CA ILE A 21 2.59 -16.18 -19.20
C ILE A 21 3.33 -16.35 -17.88
N TYR A 22 3.56 -17.60 -17.45
CA TYR A 22 4.31 -17.86 -16.22
C TYR A 22 5.73 -17.32 -16.27
N GLU A 23 6.42 -17.45 -17.39
CA GLU A 23 7.79 -16.93 -17.59
C GLU A 23 7.81 -15.39 -17.68
N ALA A 24 6.71 -14.77 -18.13
CA ALA A 24 6.56 -13.32 -18.18
C ALA A 24 6.04 -12.69 -16.87
N MET A 25 5.57 -13.49 -15.90
CA MET A 25 5.09 -12.97 -14.62
C MET A 25 6.26 -12.43 -13.79
N SER A 26 6.02 -11.32 -13.08
CA SER A 26 7.00 -10.78 -12.13
C SER A 26 7.24 -11.77 -10.98
N GLU A 27 8.50 -11.91 -10.56
CA GLU A 27 8.86 -12.80 -9.45
C GLU A 27 8.19 -12.38 -8.14
N TYR A 28 8.03 -11.07 -7.95
CA TYR A 28 7.40 -10.48 -6.79
C TYR A 28 6.22 -9.60 -7.23
N GLN A 29 5.21 -9.53 -6.38
CA GLN A 29 4.13 -8.56 -6.57
C GLN A 29 4.63 -7.19 -6.15
N LEU A 30 4.11 -6.15 -6.79
CA LEU A 30 4.37 -4.78 -6.38
C LEU A 30 3.96 -4.59 -4.91
N PRO A 31 4.77 -3.86 -4.12
CA PRO A 31 4.45 -3.51 -2.74
C PRO A 31 3.11 -2.80 -2.66
N GLU A 32 2.32 -3.11 -1.64
CA GLU A 32 0.99 -2.52 -1.45
C GLU A 32 1.01 -1.00 -1.38
N ILE A 33 2.00 -0.43 -0.68
CA ILE A 33 2.21 1.01 -0.51
C ILE A 33 2.35 1.79 -1.83
N LEU A 34 2.72 1.11 -2.94
CA LEU A 34 2.87 1.74 -4.26
C LEU A 34 1.63 1.61 -5.14
N ARG A 35 0.60 0.87 -4.69
CA ARG A 35 -0.59 0.52 -5.50
C ARG A 35 -1.91 0.85 -4.80
N THR A 36 -1.88 1.13 -3.50
CA THR A 36 -3.07 1.51 -2.73
C THR A 36 -3.10 3.01 -2.48
N PRO A 37 -4.30 3.61 -2.41
CA PRO A 37 -4.43 5.02 -2.11
C PRO A 37 -4.09 5.27 -0.62
N LEU A 38 -3.42 6.39 -0.33
CA LEU A 38 -2.69 6.58 0.94
C LEU A 38 -3.50 7.26 2.06
N GLN A 39 -4.77 7.58 1.83
CA GLN A 39 -5.56 8.43 2.75
C GLN A 39 -5.72 7.82 4.14
N GLU A 40 -6.07 6.54 4.21
CA GLU A 40 -6.22 5.80 5.46
C GLU A 40 -4.90 5.74 6.24
N LEU A 41 -3.79 5.58 5.51
CA LEU A 41 -2.44 5.56 6.05
C LEU A 41 -2.05 6.93 6.61
N CYS A 42 -2.32 8.02 5.87
CA CYS A 42 -2.12 9.40 6.31
C CYS A 42 -2.90 9.73 7.59
N LEU A 43 -4.18 9.32 7.67
CA LEU A 43 -5.01 9.49 8.86
C LEU A 43 -4.44 8.73 10.06
N THR A 44 -4.02 7.49 9.85
CA THR A 44 -3.43 6.66 10.91
C THR A 44 -2.12 7.28 11.43
N ILE A 45 -1.28 7.80 10.55
CA ILE A 45 -0.01 8.46 10.92
C ILE A 45 -0.26 9.67 11.82
N LYS A 46 -1.25 10.51 11.47
CA LYS A 46 -1.61 11.70 12.26
C LYS A 46 -2.32 11.32 13.56
N SER A 47 -3.18 10.30 13.55
CA SER A 47 -3.82 9.76 14.77
C SER A 47 -2.79 9.24 15.78
N LEU A 48 -1.70 8.63 15.29
CA LEU A 48 -0.58 8.15 16.11
C LEU A 48 0.43 9.25 16.47
N GLN A 49 0.21 10.50 16.08
CA GLN A 49 1.10 11.65 16.34
C GLN A 49 2.56 11.42 15.88
N LEU A 50 2.74 10.72 14.76
CA LEU A 50 4.06 10.38 14.22
C LEU A 50 4.76 11.55 13.49
N GLY A 51 4.19 12.76 13.59
CA GLY A 51 4.71 13.99 13.01
C GLY A 51 4.31 14.20 11.55
N CYS A 52 5.23 14.74 10.75
CA CYS A 52 4.98 15.06 9.35
C CYS A 52 4.88 13.78 8.50
N ILE A 53 3.76 13.63 7.80
CA ILE A 53 3.41 12.43 7.02
C ILE A 53 4.46 12.15 5.95
N SER A 54 4.93 13.19 5.24
CA SER A 54 5.94 13.07 4.19
C SER A 54 7.28 12.56 4.73
N SER A 55 7.74 13.11 5.86
CA SER A 55 8.99 12.69 6.52
C SER A 55 8.91 11.27 7.04
N PHE A 56 7.73 10.87 7.56
CA PHE A 56 7.52 9.51 8.05
C PHE A 56 7.53 8.48 6.91
N LEU A 57 6.77 8.73 5.85
CA LEU A 57 6.69 7.83 4.69
C LEU A 57 8.01 7.76 3.90
N ALA A 58 8.81 8.83 3.92
CA ALA A 58 10.16 8.81 3.34
C ALA A 58 11.12 7.82 4.03
N LYS A 59 10.84 7.44 5.29
CA LYS A 59 11.63 6.44 6.03
C LYS A 59 11.16 5.00 5.79
N ALA A 60 10.07 4.79 5.06
CA ALA A 60 9.57 3.45 4.75
C ALA A 60 10.56 2.69 3.84
N LEU A 61 10.52 1.35 3.90
CA LEU A 61 11.39 0.48 3.09
C LEU A 61 11.31 0.81 1.59
N GLN A 62 10.10 1.12 1.13
CA GLN A 62 9.82 1.63 -0.20
C GLN A 62 8.91 2.85 -0.05
N PRO A 63 9.45 4.06 -0.22
CA PRO A 63 8.66 5.27 -0.10
C PRO A 63 7.64 5.34 -1.26
N PRO A 64 6.41 5.82 -0.98
CA PRO A 64 5.42 6.05 -2.02
C PRO A 64 5.83 7.21 -2.94
N ASP A 65 5.18 7.27 -4.10
CA ASP A 65 5.33 8.37 -5.03
C ASP A 65 4.85 9.71 -4.41
N PRO A 66 5.64 10.79 -4.47
CA PRO A 66 5.27 12.08 -3.89
C PRO A 66 3.96 12.64 -4.42
N LEU A 67 3.67 12.41 -5.70
CA LEU A 67 2.43 12.86 -6.35
C LEU A 67 1.21 12.14 -5.76
N SER A 68 1.34 10.84 -5.52
CA SER A 68 0.32 10.03 -4.85
C SER A 68 0.08 10.48 -3.40
N LEU A 69 1.13 10.88 -2.68
CA LEU A 69 1.01 11.44 -1.34
C LEU A 69 0.28 12.79 -1.35
N GLN A 70 0.65 13.68 -2.26
CA GLN A 70 0.01 15.00 -2.38
C GLN A 70 -1.48 14.87 -2.70
N ASN A 71 -1.84 14.00 -3.66
CA ASN A 71 -3.23 13.71 -3.99
C ASN A 71 -4.03 13.18 -2.77
N ALA A 72 -3.40 12.38 -1.90
CA ALA A 72 -4.05 11.88 -0.70
C ALA A 72 -4.29 12.99 0.32
N ILE A 73 -3.33 13.90 0.52
CA ILE A 73 -3.46 15.06 1.41
C ILE A 73 -4.54 16.01 0.90
N ASP A 74 -4.54 16.32 -0.40
CA ASP A 74 -5.52 17.21 -1.02
C ASP A 74 -6.95 16.64 -0.88
N LEU A 75 -7.11 15.32 -1.05
CA LEU A 75 -8.40 14.67 -0.83
C LEU A 75 -8.83 14.75 0.64
N LEU A 76 -7.91 14.52 1.58
CA LEU A 76 -8.20 14.60 3.01
C LEU A 76 -8.59 16.02 3.47
N LYS A 77 -7.97 17.05 2.88
CA LYS A 77 -8.38 18.45 3.06
C LYS A 77 -9.76 18.72 2.45
N THR A 78 -10.01 18.19 1.25
CA THR A 78 -11.30 18.38 0.55
C THR A 78 -12.47 17.78 1.33
N ILE A 79 -12.29 16.64 1.99
CA ILE A 79 -13.33 16.01 2.83
C ILE A 79 -13.39 16.60 4.25
N GLY A 80 -12.52 17.57 4.57
CA GLY A 80 -12.47 18.22 5.88
C GLY A 80 -11.89 17.35 6.99
N ALA A 81 -11.17 16.27 6.68
CA ALA A 81 -10.50 15.42 7.66
C ALA A 81 -9.13 15.98 8.11
N PHE A 82 -8.52 16.80 7.27
CA PHE A 82 -7.35 17.62 7.62
C PHE A 82 -7.69 19.11 7.50
N ASP A 83 -7.09 19.91 8.37
CA ASP A 83 -7.09 21.37 8.24
C ASP A 83 -6.00 21.85 7.26
N ASP A 84 -5.92 23.18 7.06
CA ASP A 84 -4.90 23.79 6.20
C ASP A 84 -3.46 23.55 6.71
N MET A 85 -3.32 23.24 8.00
CA MET A 85 -2.07 22.93 8.70
C MET A 85 -1.75 21.42 8.71
N GLU A 86 -2.54 20.60 8.00
CA GLU A 86 -2.45 19.13 7.97
C GLU A 86 -2.69 18.46 9.33
N GLU A 87 -3.38 19.13 10.24
CA GLU A 87 -3.81 18.58 11.52
C GLU A 87 -5.18 17.92 11.42
N LEU A 88 -5.37 16.90 12.25
CA LEU A 88 -6.56 16.07 12.24
C LEU A 88 -7.73 16.86 12.84
N THR A 89 -8.79 17.06 12.05
CA THR A 89 -9.97 17.78 12.52
C THR A 89 -10.86 16.85 13.35
N PRO A 90 -11.53 17.38 14.39
CA PRO A 90 -12.61 16.66 15.05
C PRO A 90 -13.84 16.74 14.14
N LEU A 91 -13.95 15.80 13.20
CA LEU A 91 -15.22 15.54 12.50
C LEU A 91 -16.27 14.97 13.48
#